data_AF-A0A3Q8IMA7-F1
#
_entry.id   AF-A0A3Q8IMA7-F1
#
_cell.length_a   1.000
_cell.length_b   1.000
_cell.length_c   1.000
_cell.angle_alpha   90.00
_cell.angle_beta   90.00
_cell.angle_gamma   90.00
#
_symmetry.space_group_name_H-M   'P 1'
#
loop_
_entity.id
_entity.type
_entity.pdbx_description
1 polymer ?
#
loop_
_entity_poly.entity_id
_entity_poly.type
_entity_poly.pdbx_seq_one_letter_code
_entity_poly.pdbx_strand_id
1 'polypeptide(L)'
;MTVNNSNNNGERLGSGTARLFVGQLNFDATEHDLRQIFSFYGHVMHTNVLRDADGKSTGSGFVTFRVTDEADFAIMSMHDRYNMGREKPLQVSYCRRSERISPFGYEHAMKLREKNTTNPPPPQPTSS
;
A
#
# COMPACT_ATOMS: atom_id res chain seq x y z
N MET A 1 -15.18 27.81 17.10
CA MET A 1 -15.56 26.44 16.73
C MET A 1 -14.31 25.73 16.25
N THR A 2 -13.69 24.97 17.14
CA THR A 2 -12.44 24.24 16.86
C THR A 2 -12.81 22.94 16.17
N VAL A 3 -12.35 22.74 14.93
CA VAL A 3 -12.43 21.43 14.26
C VAL A 3 -11.03 20.92 13.98
N ASN A 4 -10.58 20.11 14.94
CA ASN A 4 -9.67 18.97 14.90
C ASN A 4 -8.67 18.87 13.74
N ASN A 5 -7.49 19.43 14.01
CA ASN A 5 -6.18 18.79 13.89
C ASN A 5 -6.15 17.42 13.16
N SER A 6 -5.84 17.46 11.86
CA SER A 6 -5.35 16.30 11.09
C SER A 6 -4.00 15.86 11.64
N ASN A 7 -4.02 15.12 12.74
CA ASN A 7 -2.84 14.40 13.22
C ASN A 7 -2.49 13.32 12.20
N ASN A 8 -1.69 13.72 11.21
CA ASN A 8 -0.76 12.86 10.46
C ASN A 8 0.34 12.35 11.40
N ASN A 9 -0.04 11.82 12.56
CA ASN A 9 0.87 11.12 13.43
C ASN A 9 1.25 9.87 12.68
N GLY A 10 2.47 9.84 12.14
CA GLY A 10 3.04 8.65 11.54
C GLY A 10 2.98 7.54 12.56
N GLU A 11 1.95 6.70 12.45
CA GLU A 11 1.84 5.50 13.26
C GLU A 11 3.13 4.75 13.02
N ARG A 12 3.92 4.61 14.10
CA ARG A 12 5.18 3.88 14.08
C ARG A 12 4.81 2.43 13.81
N LEU A 13 4.75 2.08 12.54
CA LEU A 13 4.65 0.70 12.10
C LEU A 13 5.77 -0.04 12.81
N GLY A 14 5.46 -1.17 13.42
CA GLY A 14 6.45 -1.93 14.17
C GLY A 14 7.72 -2.11 13.35
N SER A 15 8.88 -2.03 14.02
CA SER A 15 10.17 -2.30 13.39
C SER A 15 10.11 -3.61 12.60
N GLY A 16 10.51 -3.57 11.33
CA GLY A 16 10.56 -4.75 10.47
C GLY A 16 9.28 -5.10 9.68
N THR A 17 8.31 -4.18 9.57
CA THR A 17 7.08 -4.40 8.79
C THR A 17 7.25 -4.12 7.29
N ALA A 18 6.41 -4.75 6.48
CA ALA A 18 6.38 -4.58 5.02
C ALA A 18 5.13 -3.79 4.60
N ARG A 19 5.29 -2.59 4.04
CA ARG A 19 4.18 -1.69 3.66
C ARG A 19 4.05 -1.57 2.14
N LEU A 20 2.85 -1.84 1.68
CA LEU A 20 2.43 -1.73 0.30
C LEU A 20 1.56 -0.50 0.10
N PHE A 21 1.76 0.19 -1.02
CA PHE A 21 0.80 1.07 -1.65
C PHE A 21 -0.15 0.25 -2.51
N VAL A 22 -1.44 0.59 -2.44
CA VAL A 22 -2.50 -0.01 -3.24
C VAL A 22 -3.22 1.10 -3.98
N GLY A 23 -2.99 1.20 -5.28
CA GLY A 23 -3.64 2.15 -6.17
C GLY A 23 -4.80 1.53 -6.94
N GLN A 24 -5.60 2.39 -7.56
CA GLN A 24 -6.76 2.01 -8.36
C GLN A 24 -7.87 1.28 -7.58
N LEU A 25 -7.97 1.53 -6.27
CA LEU A 25 -9.09 1.08 -5.47
C LEU A 25 -10.41 1.67 -5.99
N ASN A 26 -11.51 0.96 -5.72
CA ASN A 26 -12.84 1.56 -5.76
C ASN A 26 -12.90 2.78 -4.83
N PHE A 27 -13.57 3.85 -5.24
CA PHE A 27 -13.68 5.06 -4.42
C PHE A 27 -14.52 4.81 -3.15
N ASP A 28 -15.40 3.81 -3.18
CA ASP A 28 -16.19 3.37 -2.03
C ASP A 28 -15.45 2.34 -1.17
N ALA A 29 -14.24 1.91 -1.57
CA ALA A 29 -13.47 0.93 -0.81
C ALA A 29 -13.09 1.49 0.56
N THR A 30 -13.26 0.66 1.58
CA THR A 30 -12.96 0.97 2.98
C THR A 30 -11.75 0.21 3.47
N GLU A 31 -11.20 0.64 4.61
CA GLU A 31 -10.14 -0.08 5.31
C GLU A 31 -10.52 -1.53 5.64
N HIS A 32 -11.81 -1.79 5.89
CA HIS A 32 -12.33 -3.13 6.12
C HIS A 32 -12.22 -4.01 4.87
N ASP A 33 -12.57 -3.49 3.70
CA ASP A 33 -12.48 -4.21 2.43
C ASP A 33 -11.03 -4.57 2.11
N LEU A 34 -10.10 -3.61 2.28
CA LEU A 34 -8.68 -3.88 2.14
C LEU A 34 -8.22 -4.99 3.09
N ARG A 35 -8.62 -4.94 4.37
CA ARG A 35 -8.24 -5.98 5.33
C ARG A 35 -8.78 -7.35 4.91
N GLN A 36 -10.05 -7.46 4.53
CA GLN A 36 -10.64 -8.73 4.11
C GLN A 36 -9.92 -9.32 2.89
N ILE A 37 -9.65 -8.51 1.87
CA ILE A 37 -8.99 -8.96 0.64
C ILE A 37 -7.53 -9.35 0.91
N PHE A 38 -6.80 -8.52 1.66
CA PHE A 38 -5.36 -8.72 1.84
C PHE A 38 -5.02 -9.74 2.93
N SER A 39 -5.95 -10.05 3.85
CA SER A 39 -5.76 -11.09 4.87
C SER A 39 -5.61 -12.50 4.28
N PHE A 40 -6.01 -12.73 3.03
CA PHE A 40 -5.74 -14.00 2.34
C PHE A 40 -4.26 -14.23 2.05
N TYR A 41 -3.45 -13.17 2.00
CA TYR A 41 -2.03 -13.24 1.63
C TYR A 41 -1.09 -13.19 2.83
N GLY A 42 -1.60 -12.88 4.02
CA GLY A 42 -0.80 -12.84 5.24
C GLY A 42 -1.42 -12.01 6.37
N HIS A 43 -0.63 -11.79 7.42
CA HIS A 43 -1.06 -11.06 8.60
C HIS A 43 -1.09 -9.55 8.39
N VAL A 44 -2.26 -9.03 8.04
CA VAL A 44 -2.49 -7.59 7.86
C VAL A 44 -2.45 -6.86 9.20
N MET A 45 -1.39 -6.07 9.39
CA MET A 45 -1.18 -5.27 10.58
C MET A 45 -1.99 -3.98 10.56
N HIS A 46 -1.96 -3.28 9.43
CA HIS A 46 -2.62 -1.98 9.30
C HIS A 46 -3.13 -1.75 7.88
N THR A 47 -4.22 -1.00 7.77
CA THR A 47 -4.87 -0.60 6.52
C THR A 47 -5.31 0.84 6.63
N ASN A 48 -5.09 1.63 5.58
CA ASN A 48 -5.52 3.03 5.53
C ASN A 48 -5.95 3.40 4.12
N VAL A 49 -7.16 3.94 3.93
CA VAL A 49 -7.61 4.51 2.66
C VAL A 49 -7.27 5.99 2.64
N LEU A 50 -6.53 6.41 1.60
CA LEU A 50 -6.13 7.79 1.44
C LEU A 50 -7.30 8.63 0.97
N ARG A 51 -7.59 9.69 1.73
CA ARG A 51 -8.66 10.65 1.46
C ARG A 51 -8.08 12.03 1.20
N ASP A 52 -8.75 12.82 0.37
CA ASP A 52 -8.42 14.21 0.11
C ASP A 52 -8.87 15.14 1.26
N ALA A 53 -8.72 16.46 1.08
CA ALA A 53 -9.09 17.45 2.08
C ALA A 53 -10.61 17.51 2.37
N ASP A 54 -11.44 17.07 1.42
CA ASP A 54 -12.89 16.98 1.56
C ASP A 54 -13.34 15.63 2.17
N GLY A 55 -12.38 14.76 2.51
CA GLY A 55 -12.64 13.44 3.07
C GLY A 55 -13.04 12.38 2.02
N LYS A 56 -12.93 12.68 0.73
CA LYS A 56 -13.24 11.73 -0.34
C LYS A 56 -12.05 10.83 -0.63
N SER A 57 -12.32 9.55 -0.89
CA SER A 57 -11.27 8.59 -1.28
C SER A 57 -10.53 9.07 -2.53
N THR A 58 -9.20 8.98 -2.50
CA THR A 58 -8.35 9.23 -3.67
C THR A 58 -8.25 8.00 -4.58
N GLY A 59 -8.94 6.90 -4.24
CA GLY A 59 -8.82 5.62 -4.95
C GLY A 59 -7.48 4.93 -4.68
N SER A 60 -6.85 5.23 -3.56
CA SER A 60 -5.58 4.63 -3.15
C SER A 60 -5.50 4.44 -1.64
N GLY A 61 -4.61 3.57 -1.20
CA GLY A 61 -4.47 3.20 0.20
C GLY A 61 -3.14 2.52 0.50
N PHE A 62 -2.99 2.12 1.75
CA PHE A 62 -1.85 1.35 2.22
C PHE A 62 -2.30 0.08 2.95
N VAL A 63 -1.51 -0.97 2.77
CA VAL A 63 -1.60 -2.22 3.54
C VAL A 63 -0.23 -2.50 4.14
N THR A 64 -0.19 -2.80 5.43
CA THR A 64 1.05 -3.20 6.11
C THR A 64 0.94 -4.65 6.56
N PHE A 65 1.87 -5.47 6.10
CA PHE A 65 2.07 -6.86 6.50
C PHE A 65 3.15 -6.98 7.57
N ARG A 66 3.17 -8.13 8.25
CA ARG A 66 4.14 -8.42 9.30
C ARG A 66 5.52 -8.70 8.72
N VAL A 67 5.60 -9.39 7.58
CA VAL A 67 6.87 -9.77 6.92
C VAL A 67 6.84 -9.53 5.40
N THR A 68 8.02 -9.52 4.78
CA THR A 68 8.19 -9.27 3.33
C THR A 68 7.53 -10.32 2.46
N ASP A 69 7.58 -11.59 2.86
CA ASP A 69 7.10 -12.70 2.01
C ASP A 69 5.58 -12.63 1.79
N GLU A 70 4.84 -12.22 2.83
CA GLU A 70 3.39 -11.96 2.75
C GLU A 70 3.08 -10.82 1.77
N ALA A 71 3.88 -9.75 1.84
CA ALA A 71 3.72 -8.59 0.98
C ALA A 71 4.08 -8.92 -0.49
N ASP A 72 5.12 -9.70 -0.72
CA ASP A 72 5.50 -10.18 -2.06
C ASP A 72 4.41 -11.06 -2.65
N PHE A 73 3.86 -11.99 -1.84
CA PHE A 73 2.78 -12.85 -2.27
C PHE A 73 1.51 -12.06 -2.64
N ALA A 74 1.18 -11.02 -1.86
CA ALA A 74 0.08 -10.11 -2.17
C ALA A 74 0.34 -9.35 -3.50
N ILE A 75 1.55 -8.85 -3.73
CA ILE A 75 1.92 -8.18 -4.99
C ILE A 75 1.73 -9.13 -6.18
N MET A 76 2.30 -10.34 -6.10
CA MET A 76 2.24 -11.33 -7.19
C MET A 76 0.80 -11.75 -7.51
N SER A 77 -0.08 -11.75 -6.52
CA SER A 77 -1.46 -12.20 -6.64
C SER A 77 -2.42 -11.10 -7.09
N MET A 78 -2.18 -9.85 -6.70
CA MET A 78 -3.15 -8.76 -6.85
C MET A 78 -2.78 -7.72 -7.89
N HIS A 79 -1.49 -7.41 -8.08
CA HIS A 79 -1.08 -6.39 -9.03
C HIS A 79 -1.48 -6.79 -10.45
N ASP A 80 -2.19 -5.89 -11.15
CA ASP A 80 -2.68 -6.07 -12.52
C ASP A 80 -3.63 -7.28 -12.71
N ARG A 81 -4.24 -7.79 -11.62
CA ARG A 81 -5.08 -9.01 -11.65
C ARG A 81 -6.50 -8.83 -11.14
N TYR A 82 -6.72 -7.99 -10.13
CA TYR A 82 -8.02 -7.74 -9.55
C TYR A 82 -8.41 -6.27 -9.73
N ASN A 83 -9.64 -5.94 -10.16
CA ASN A 83 -10.02 -4.56 -10.49
C ASN A 83 -11.07 -3.94 -9.57
N MET A 84 -11.56 -4.67 -8.56
CA MET A 84 -12.51 -4.15 -7.55
C MET A 84 -13.74 -3.44 -8.18
N GLY A 85 -14.18 -3.91 -9.36
CA GLY A 85 -15.30 -3.32 -10.12
C GLY A 85 -14.95 -2.04 -10.89
N ARG A 86 -13.69 -1.65 -11.00
CA ARG A 86 -13.21 -0.54 -11.83
C ARG A 86 -12.70 -1.02 -13.19
N GLU A 87 -12.46 -0.05 -14.08
CA GLU A 87 -11.87 -0.30 -15.41
C GLU A 87 -10.44 -0.83 -15.31
N LYS A 88 -9.61 -0.26 -14.43
CA LYS A 88 -8.21 -0.64 -14.26
C LYS A 88 -8.02 -1.59 -13.08
N PRO A 89 -7.14 -2.60 -13.21
CA PRO A 89 -6.79 -3.45 -12.09
C PRO A 89 -6.02 -2.69 -11.00
N LEU A 90 -5.96 -3.28 -9.81
CA LEU A 90 -5.22 -2.77 -8.68
C LEU A 90 -3.74 -2.68 -9.02
N GLN A 91 -3.16 -1.57 -8.62
CA GLN A 91 -1.72 -1.40 -8.60
C GLN A 91 -1.21 -1.69 -7.19
N VAL A 92 -0.36 -2.69 -7.02
CA VAL A 92 0.14 -3.08 -5.69
C VAL A 92 1.66 -3.08 -5.73
N SER A 93 2.29 -2.25 -4.89
CA SER A 93 3.75 -2.13 -4.86
C SER A 93 4.26 -1.69 -3.49
N TYR A 94 5.53 -1.94 -3.19
CA TYR A 94 6.15 -1.38 -2.00
C TYR A 94 6.22 0.15 -2.06
N CYS A 95 6.11 0.79 -0.90
CA CYS A 95 6.26 2.24 -0.78
C CYS A 95 7.45 2.62 0.12
N ARG A 96 7.87 3.89 0.05
CA ARG A 96 9.04 4.42 0.74
C ARG A 96 9.07 4.17 2.25
N ARG A 97 7.90 4.09 2.88
CA ARG A 97 7.73 3.88 4.33
C ARG A 97 7.67 2.40 4.74
N SER A 98 8.00 1.48 3.84
CA SER A 98 8.21 0.09 4.21
C SER A 98 9.57 -0.05 4.88
N GLU A 99 9.63 -0.67 6.06
CA GLU A 99 10.90 -0.89 6.77
C GLU A 99 11.70 -2.03 6.16
N ARG A 100 11.02 -3.03 5.59
CA ARG A 100 11.63 -4.14 4.86
C ARG A 100 11.11 -4.21 3.44
N ILE A 101 11.94 -4.69 2.54
CA ILE A 101 11.61 -4.96 1.14
C ILE A 101 12.49 -6.10 0.63
N SER A 102 11.94 -6.96 -0.22
CA SER A 102 12.72 -8.00 -0.91
C SER A 102 13.37 -7.47 -2.20
N PRO A 103 14.36 -8.17 -2.77
CA PRO A 103 14.90 -7.82 -4.09
C PRO A 103 13.82 -7.76 -5.18
N PHE A 104 12.90 -8.74 -5.18
CA PHE A 104 11.75 -8.76 -6.09
C PHE A 104 10.88 -7.50 -5.91
N GLY A 105 10.50 -7.19 -4.67
CA GLY A 105 9.68 -6.03 -4.36
C GLY A 105 10.33 -4.71 -4.79
N TYR A 106 11.65 -4.58 -4.62
CA TYR A 106 12.41 -3.41 -5.03
C TYR A 106 12.42 -3.24 -6.55
N GLU A 107 12.80 -4.28 -7.29
CA GLU A 107 12.81 -4.26 -8.76
C GLU A 107 11.41 -3.97 -9.33
N HIS A 108 10.39 -4.59 -8.76
CA HIS A 108 9.00 -4.38 -9.15
C HIS A 108 8.63 -2.90 -8.98
N ALA A 109 8.84 -2.33 -7.79
CA ALA A 109 8.49 -0.94 -7.50
C ALA A 109 9.25 0.04 -8.40
N MET A 110 10.53 -0.23 -8.69
CA MET A 110 11.33 0.57 -9.64
C MET A 110 10.73 0.55 -11.05
N LYS A 111 10.37 -0.62 -11.58
CA LYS A 111 9.74 -0.75 -12.92
C LYS A 111 8.42 -0.01 -13.01
N LEU A 112 7.59 -0.06 -11.96
CA LEU A 112 6.34 0.69 -11.93
C LEU A 112 6.59 2.20 -11.92
N ARG A 113 7.59 2.66 -11.16
CA ARG A 113 7.93 4.08 -11.08
C ARG A 113 8.56 4.62 -12.36
N GLU A 114 9.32 3.81 -13.08
CA GLU A 114 9.84 4.16 -14.41
C GLU A 114 8.70 4.42 -15.40
N LYS A 115 7.66 3.58 -15.39
CA LYS A 115 6.47 3.75 -16.23
C LYS A 115 5.61 4.94 -15.82
N ASN A 116 5.50 5.21 -14.52
CA ASN A 116 4.75 6.34 -13.98
C ASN A 116 5.40 6.87 -12.69
N THR A 117 6.00 8.06 -12.80
CA THR A 117 6.79 8.69 -11.73
C THR A 117 5.96 9.14 -10.52
N THR A 118 4.63 9.15 -10.62
CA THR A 118 3.73 9.40 -9.48
C THR A 118 3.64 8.21 -8.52
N ASN A 119 4.10 7.03 -8.94
CA ASN A 119 4.17 5.87 -8.07
C ASN A 119 5.16 6.11 -6.93
N PRO A 120 4.84 5.66 -5.70
CA PRO A 120 5.74 5.88 -4.58
C PRO A 120 7.07 5.16 -4.83
N PRO A 121 8.21 5.81 -4.53
CA PRO A 121 9.50 5.14 -4.62
C PRO A 121 9.57 4.00 -3.58
N PRO A 122 10.27 2.90 -3.87
CA PRO A 122 10.56 1.90 -2.84
C PRO A 122 11.45 2.48 -1.72
N PRO A 123 11.53 1.82 -0.55
CA PRO A 123 12.54 2.12 0.44
C PRO A 123 13.94 2.00 -0.17
N GLN A 124 14.89 2.79 0.34
CA GLN A 124 16.28 2.60 -0.05
C GLN A 124 16.79 1.30 0.58
N PRO A 125 17.56 0.47 -0.15
CA PRO A 125 18.23 -0.68 0.44
C PRO A 125 19.10 -0.17 1.58
N THR A 126 18.97 -0.77 2.77
CA THR A 126 19.91 -0.49 3.85
C THR A 126 21.28 -0.99 3.39
N SER A 127 22.24 -0.08 3.19
CA SER A 127 23.64 -0.45 3.01
C SER A 127 24.04 -1.31 4.22
N SER A 128 24.29 -2.60 3.97
CA SER A 128 24.89 -3.50 4.96
C SER A 128 26.37 -3.19 5.11
#